data_AF-A0A5S4GA35-F1
#
_entry.id   AF-A0A5S4GA35-F1
#
_cell.length_a   1.000
_cell.length_b   1.000
_cell.length_c   1.000
_cell.angle_alpha   90.00
_cell.angle_beta   90.00
_cell.angle_gamma   90.00
#
_symmetry.space_group_name_H-M   'P 1'
#
loop_
_entity.id
_entity.type
_entity.pdbx_description
1 polymer ?
#
loop_
_entity_poly.entity_id
_entity_poly.type
_entity_poly.pdbx_seq_one_letter_code
_entity_poly.pdbx_strand_id
1 'polypeptide(L)'
;MNLTAFPAVGLPEVLARSALQLRLDRKYIVPTNLIPALLTQLTPTHAALEIDGLRTFRYTSTYFDTPDLLTYRHHLQDRRRRYKIRTRTYLDTSECMFEVKMSGTREATDKRRLPHA
;
A
#
# COMPACT_ATOMS: atom_id res chain seq x y z
N MET A 1 7.91 3.83 -16.80
CA MET A 1 6.90 4.79 -16.33
C MET A 1 7.62 6.09 -16.01
N ASN A 2 7.35 7.19 -16.72
CA ASN A 2 8.04 8.45 -16.50
C ASN A 2 7.35 9.26 -15.39
N LEU A 3 8.00 9.36 -14.23
CA LEU A 3 7.50 10.13 -13.08
C LEU A 3 8.20 11.48 -12.89
N THR A 4 9.20 11.81 -13.72
CA THR A 4 9.98 13.05 -13.55
C THR A 4 9.19 14.31 -13.92
N ALA A 5 8.15 14.16 -14.75
CA ALA A 5 7.24 15.24 -15.12
C ALA A 5 6.35 15.74 -13.95
N PHE A 6 6.21 14.93 -12.88
CA PHE A 6 5.45 15.32 -11.70
C PHE A 6 6.32 16.19 -10.78
N PRO A 7 5.74 17.21 -10.11
CA PRO A 7 6.39 17.85 -8.96
C PRO A 7 6.78 16.80 -7.90
N ALA A 8 7.93 17.00 -7.23
CA ALA A 8 8.33 16.15 -6.11
C ALA A 8 7.54 16.51 -4.84
N VAL A 9 7.25 15.51 -4.00
CA VAL A 9 6.77 15.71 -2.63
C VAL A 9 7.54 14.77 -1.69
N GLY A 10 8.05 15.29 -0.58
CA GLY A 10 8.81 14.49 0.38
C GLY A 10 7.90 13.67 1.32
N LEU A 11 8.41 12.58 1.88
CA LEU A 11 7.65 11.78 2.86
C LEU A 11 7.17 12.59 4.07
N PRO A 12 7.99 13.45 4.72
CA PRO A 12 7.53 14.27 5.85
C PRO A 12 6.36 15.19 5.47
N GLU A 13 6.40 15.76 4.27
CA GLU A 13 5.35 16.62 3.75
C GLU A 13 4.05 15.85 3.47
N VAL A 14 4.15 14.66 2.87
CA VAL A 14 3.00 13.76 2.70
C VAL A 14 2.39 13.45 4.06
N LEU A 15 3.19 13.07 5.06
CA LEU A 15 2.70 12.72 6.40
C LEU A 15 2.05 13.90 7.11
N ALA A 16 2.60 15.11 6.99
CA ALA A 16 2.04 16.32 7.59
C ALA A 16 0.69 16.72 6.97
N ARG A 17 0.55 16.59 5.64
CA ARG A 17 -0.72 16.83 4.93
C ARG A 17 -1.73 15.69 5.14
N SER A 18 -1.24 14.48 5.46
CA SER A 18 -1.99 13.23 5.49
C SER A 18 -2.32 12.73 6.90
N ALA A 19 -2.69 13.62 7.83
CA ALA A 19 -3.53 13.22 8.97
C ALA A 19 -4.98 12.88 8.52
N LEU A 20 -5.12 12.17 7.39
CA LEU A 20 -6.37 11.79 6.72
C LEU A 20 -7.18 10.88 7.65
N GLN A 21 -8.03 11.50 8.48
CA GLN A 21 -8.89 10.79 9.44
C GLN A 21 -9.92 9.87 8.75
N LEU A 22 -10.23 10.11 7.46
CA LEU A 22 -11.07 9.26 6.64
C LEU A 22 -10.38 8.92 5.31
N ARG A 23 -10.06 7.65 5.10
CA ARG A 23 -9.45 7.15 3.87
C ARG A 23 -10.47 6.38 3.05
N LEU A 24 -10.70 6.83 1.81
CA LEU A 24 -11.43 6.09 0.79
C LEU A 24 -10.43 5.49 -0.20
N ASP A 25 -10.61 4.22 -0.56
CA ASP A 25 -9.73 3.50 -1.49
C ASP A 25 -10.57 2.90 -2.61
N ARG A 26 -10.25 3.25 -3.86
CA ARG A 26 -10.86 2.67 -5.07
C ARG A 26 -9.75 2.05 -5.92
N LYS A 27 -9.96 0.83 -6.39
CA LYS A 27 -8.98 0.05 -7.16
C LYS A 27 -9.55 -0.29 -8.52
N TYR A 28 -8.72 -0.14 -9.54
CA TYR A 28 -9.07 -0.41 -10.93
C TYR A 28 -8.01 -1.31 -11.56
N ILE A 29 -8.44 -2.23 -12.42
CA ILE A 29 -7.55 -2.93 -13.34
C ILE A 29 -7.37 -2.01 -14.55
N VAL A 30 -6.13 -1.70 -14.90
CA VAL A 30 -5.80 -0.76 -15.99
C VAL A 30 -4.89 -1.45 -17.00
N PRO A 31 -5.26 -1.50 -18.29
CA PRO A 31 -4.38 -1.93 -19.37
C PRO A 31 -3.09 -1.11 -19.41
N THR A 32 -1.94 -1.78 -19.55
CA THR A 32 -0.63 -1.12 -19.47
C THR A 32 -0.44 -0.03 -20.54
N ASN A 33 -1.05 -0.18 -21.71
CA ASN A 33 -1.00 0.80 -22.79
C ASN A 33 -1.70 2.13 -22.46
N LEU A 34 -2.60 2.16 -21.47
CA LEU A 34 -3.27 3.39 -21.03
C LEU A 34 -2.47 4.19 -19.99
N ILE A 35 -1.43 3.59 -19.39
CA ILE A 35 -0.66 4.22 -18.31
C ILE A 35 -0.04 5.56 -18.73
N PRO A 36 0.58 5.72 -19.92
CA PRO A 36 1.15 7.01 -20.31
C PRO A 36 0.11 8.13 -20.35
N ALA A 37 -1.06 7.89 -20.96
CA ALA A 37 -2.14 8.87 -21.06
C ALA A 37 -2.71 9.24 -19.68
N LEU A 38 -2.88 8.24 -18.79
CA LEU A 38 -3.32 8.46 -17.42
C LEU A 38 -2.34 9.36 -16.66
N LEU A 39 -1.04 9.12 -16.79
CA LEU A 39 -0.03 9.92 -16.10
C LEU A 39 -0.04 11.37 -16.57
N THR A 40 -0.13 11.62 -17.88
CA THR A 40 -0.23 12.97 -18.43
C THR A 40 -1.44 13.73 -17.87
N GLN A 41 -2.60 13.07 -17.69
CA GLN A 41 -3.78 13.70 -17.12
C GLN A 41 -3.65 13.98 -15.61
N LEU A 42 -2.87 13.19 -14.88
CA LEU A 42 -2.67 13.36 -13.44
C LEU A 42 -1.62 14.41 -13.11
N THR A 43 -0.64 14.64 -13.99
CA THR A 43 0.48 15.59 -13.75
C THR A 43 0.06 16.98 -13.28
N PRO A 44 -1.00 17.62 -13.82
CA PRO A 44 -1.40 18.97 -13.37
C PRO A 44 -1.96 19.05 -11.95
N THR A 45 -2.37 17.92 -11.37
CA THR A 45 -3.11 17.88 -10.09
C THR A 45 -2.45 17.04 -9.01
N HIS A 46 -1.38 16.31 -9.35
CA HIS A 46 -0.71 15.38 -8.44
C HIS A 46 0.80 15.64 -8.38
N ALA A 47 1.41 15.27 -7.25
CA ALA A 47 2.85 15.22 -7.08
C ALA A 47 3.30 13.76 -6.92
N ALA A 48 4.56 13.48 -7.28
CA ALA A 48 5.18 12.17 -7.07
C ALA A 48 5.99 12.18 -5.76
N LEU A 49 5.75 11.17 -4.91
CA LEU A 49 6.55 10.95 -3.72
C LEU A 49 8.01 10.69 -4.13
N GLU A 50 8.93 11.42 -3.51
CA GLU A 50 10.36 11.25 -3.68
C GLU A 50 11.03 11.02 -2.31
N ILE A 51 11.82 9.95 -2.22
CA ILE A 51 12.61 9.60 -1.03
C ILE A 51 14.00 9.24 -1.54
N ASP A 52 15.03 9.92 -1.04
CA ASP A 52 16.44 9.69 -1.43
C ASP A 52 16.65 9.71 -2.95
N GLY A 53 15.96 10.61 -3.66
CA GLY A 53 16.01 10.74 -5.13
C GLY A 53 15.25 9.65 -5.90
N LEU A 54 14.65 8.68 -5.22
CA LEU A 54 13.85 7.61 -5.81
C LEU A 54 12.37 7.99 -5.86
N ARG A 55 11.72 7.68 -6.98
CA ARG A 55 10.26 7.80 -7.19
C ARG A 55 9.57 6.48 -7.50
N THR A 56 10.34 5.40 -7.60
CA THR A 56 9.84 4.03 -7.78
C THR A 56 10.37 3.21 -6.62
N PHE A 57 9.44 2.60 -5.88
CA PHE A 57 9.75 1.86 -4.66
C PHE A 57 9.38 0.41 -4.85
N ARG A 58 10.36 -0.48 -4.79
CA ARG A 58 10.19 -1.92 -4.97
C ARG A 58 9.88 -2.56 -3.64
N TYR A 59 8.91 -3.47 -3.62
CA TYR A 59 8.61 -4.26 -2.45
C TYR A 59 8.18 -5.67 -2.84
N THR A 60 8.42 -6.62 -1.94
CA THR A 60 7.81 -7.94 -1.98
C THR A 60 6.94 -8.14 -0.74
N SER A 61 5.97 -9.04 -0.80
CA SER A 61 5.15 -9.37 0.37
C SER A 61 4.82 -10.86 0.36
N THR A 62 5.13 -11.52 1.47
CA THR A 62 4.76 -12.93 1.72
C THR A 62 3.56 -12.96 2.65
N TYR A 63 2.47 -13.55 2.20
CA TYR A 63 1.27 -13.72 3.02
C TYR A 63 1.31 -15.06 3.74
N PHE A 64 0.92 -15.05 5.01
CA PHE A 64 0.82 -16.26 5.83
C PHE A 64 -0.63 -16.71 5.90
N ASP A 65 -0.82 -18.03 5.83
CA ASP A 65 -2.09 -18.68 6.08
C ASP A 65 -1.85 -20.03 6.76
N THR A 66 -2.92 -20.67 7.21
CA THR A 66 -2.89 -22.05 7.68
C THR A 66 -2.94 -23.04 6.51
N PRO A 67 -2.56 -24.32 6.69
CA PRO A 67 -2.69 -25.35 5.66
C PRO A 67 -4.11 -25.49 5.10
N ASP A 68 -5.12 -25.20 5.93
CA ASP A 68 -6.52 -25.20 5.53
C ASP A 68 -6.98 -23.86 4.95
N LEU A 69 -6.12 -22.89 4.67
CA LEU A 69 -6.49 -21.60 4.04
C LEU A 69 -7.53 -20.81 4.84
N LEU A 70 -7.39 -20.79 6.17
CA LEU A 70 -8.33 -20.13 7.08
C LEU A 70 -8.52 -18.65 6.73
N THR A 71 -7.43 -17.90 6.58
CA THR A 71 -7.52 -16.46 6.36
C THR A 71 -8.10 -16.16 4.98
N TYR A 72 -7.67 -16.90 3.96
CA TYR A 72 -8.24 -16.81 2.62
C TYR A 72 -9.76 -16.98 2.62
N ARG A 73 -10.27 -18.06 3.24
CA ARG A 73 -11.72 -18.31 3.31
C ARG A 73 -12.45 -17.24 4.10
N HIS A 74 -11.88 -16.78 5.21
CA HIS A 74 -12.46 -15.71 6.01
C HIS A 74 -12.58 -14.39 5.23
N HIS A 75 -11.61 -14.06 4.37
CA HIS A 75 -11.69 -12.87 3.50
C HIS A 75 -12.69 -13.06 2.36
N LEU A 76 -12.72 -14.23 1.74
CA LEU A 76 -13.65 -14.51 0.64
C LEU A 76 -15.11 -14.46 1.11
N GLN A 77 -15.39 -14.96 2.30
CA GLN A 77 -16.74 -15.01 2.91
C GLN A 77 -17.09 -13.74 3.70
N ASP A 78 -16.23 -12.72 3.65
CA ASP A 78 -16.37 -11.47 4.41
C ASP A 78 -16.70 -11.66 5.90
N ARG A 79 -16.03 -12.63 6.55
CA ARG A 79 -16.28 -12.93 7.96
C ARG A 79 -15.98 -11.71 8.83
N ARG A 80 -16.83 -11.47 9.83
CA ARG A 80 -16.72 -10.33 10.76
C ARG A 80 -15.34 -10.25 11.44
N ARG A 81 -14.77 -11.39 11.84
CA ARG A 81 -13.44 -11.49 12.43
C ARG A 81 -12.50 -12.14 11.41
N ARG A 82 -11.76 -11.30 10.68
CA ARG A 82 -10.79 -11.73 9.67
C ARG A 82 -9.51 -10.92 9.80
N TYR A 83 -8.39 -11.50 9.41
CA TYR A 83 -7.09 -10.85 9.51
C TYR A 83 -6.19 -11.24 8.33
N LYS A 84 -5.24 -10.39 7.99
CA LYS A 84 -4.16 -10.69 7.03
C LYS A 84 -2.84 -10.58 7.76
N ILE A 85 -1.99 -11.58 7.60
CA ILE A 85 -0.63 -11.60 8.15
C ILE A 85 0.32 -11.61 6.96
N ARG A 86 1.33 -10.75 7.00
CA ARG A 86 2.34 -10.70 5.95
C ARG A 86 3.68 -10.20 6.46
N THR A 87 4.76 -10.62 5.81
CA THR A 87 5.99 -9.83 5.78
C THR A 87 5.96 -8.94 4.56
N ARG A 88 6.57 -7.78 4.66
CA ARG A 88 6.83 -6.87 3.55
C ARG A 88 8.27 -6.39 3.60
N THR A 89 9.03 -6.68 2.56
CA THR A 89 10.40 -6.22 2.41
C THR A 89 10.43 -5.09 1.40
N TYR A 90 10.96 -3.93 1.81
CA TYR A 90 11.24 -2.79 0.96
C TYR A 90 12.62 -3.02 0.34
N LEU A 91 12.66 -3.36 -0.95
CA LEU A 91 13.88 -3.88 -1.57
C LEU A 91 14.97 -2.82 -1.75
N ASP A 92 14.58 -1.54 -1.76
CA ASP A 92 15.52 -0.43 -1.93
C ASP A 92 16.24 -0.07 -0.61
N THR A 93 15.65 -0.41 0.55
CA THR A 93 16.24 -0.16 1.89
C THR A 93 16.63 -1.44 2.63
N SER A 94 16.26 -2.62 2.08
CA SER A 94 16.33 -3.92 2.75
C SER A 94 15.55 -4.00 4.08
N GLU A 95 14.71 -3.01 4.39
CA GLU A 95 13.87 -3.05 5.58
C GLU A 95 12.77 -4.09 5.41
N CYS A 96 12.59 -4.95 6.42
CA CYS A 96 11.54 -5.94 6.44
C CYS A 96 10.61 -5.68 7.64
N MET A 97 9.30 -5.72 7.38
CA MET A 97 8.27 -5.49 8.38
C MET A 97 7.33 -6.68 8.43
N PHE A 98 7.07 -7.18 9.63
CA PHE A 98 5.96 -8.10 9.89
C PHE A 98 4.70 -7.29 10.20
N GLU A 99 3.65 -7.48 9.41
CA GLU A 99 2.41 -6.72 9.48
C GLU A 99 1.20 -7.63 9.73
N VAL A 100 0.36 -7.22 10.67
CA VAL A 100 -0.96 -7.83 10.94
C VAL A 100 -2.04 -6.79 10.72
N LYS A 101 -2.97 -7.08 9.81
CA LYS A 101 -4.16 -6.27 9.57
C LYS A 101 -5.40 -7.01 10.06
N MET A 102 -6.03 -6.53 11.12
CA MET A 102 -7.24 -7.11 11.69
C MET A 102 -8.46 -6.28 11.30
N SER A 103 -9.51 -6.94 10.81
CA SER A 103 -10.82 -6.34 10.63
C SER A 103 -11.60 -6.39 11.94
N GLY A 104 -11.91 -5.21 12.49
CA GLY A 104 -12.65 -4.99 13.72
C GLY A 104 -14.15 -4.76 13.51
N THR A 105 -14.84 -4.42 14.59
CA THR A 105 -16.26 -4.03 14.57
C THR A 105 -16.44 -2.67 13.89
N ARG A 106 -17.59 -2.45 13.23
CA ARG A 106 -17.93 -1.19 12.53
C ARG A 106 -16.89 -0.76 11.47
N GLU A 107 -16.38 -1.72 10.69
CA GLU A 107 -15.37 -1.47 9.63
C GLU A 107 -14.03 -0.91 10.12
N ALA A 108 -13.82 -0.85 11.44
CA ALA A 108 -12.54 -0.45 12.00
C ALA A 108 -11.44 -1.43 11.57
N THR A 109 -10.28 -0.91 11.21
CA THR A 109 -9.09 -1.72 10.90
C THR A 109 -8.02 -1.42 11.94
N ASP A 110 -7.58 -2.44 12.66
CA ASP A 110 -6.36 -2.37 13.50
C ASP A 110 -5.19 -2.92 12.67
N LYS A 111 -4.21 -2.07 12.36
CA LYS A 111 -2.98 -2.45 11.66
C LYS A 111 -1.82 -2.32 12.63
N ARG A 112 -1.18 -3.45 12.92
CA ARG A 112 0.06 -3.51 13.71
C ARG A 112 1.22 -3.90 12.81
N ARG A 113 2.39 -3.32 13.07
CA ARG A 113 3.63 -3.66 12.37
C ARG A 113 4.80 -3.65 13.34
N LEU A 114 5.76 -4.54 13.14
CA LEU A 114 7.03 -4.58 13.85
C LEU A 114 8.17 -4.91 12.89
N PRO A 115 9.41 -4.47 13.18
CA PRO A 115 10.58 -4.87 12.40
C PRO A 115 10.71 -6.39 12.32
N HIS A 116 11.11 -6.91 11.16
CA HIS A 116 11.34 -8.33 10.91
C HIS A 116 12.68 -8.52 10.18
N ALA A 117 13.28 -9.70 10.33
CA ALA A 117 14.56 -10.04 9.71
C ALA A 117 14.41 -10.30 8.20
#